data_AF-S4PV66-F1
#
_entry.id   AF-S4PV66-F1
#
_cell.length_a   1.000
_cell.length_b   1.000
_cell.length_c   1.000
_cell.angle_alpha   90.00
_cell.angle_beta   90.00
_cell.angle_gamma   90.00
#
_symmetry.space_group_name_H-M   'P 1'
#
loop_
_entity.id
_entity.type
_entity.pdbx_description
1 polymer ?
#
loop_
_entity_poly.entity_id
_entity_poly.type
_entity_poly.pdbx_seq_one_letter_code
_entity_poly.pdbx_strand_id
1 'polypeptide(L)' 'MCLNQKCVGADEVRNAVATLRETSICPSGCSGHGVCNSEGHCHCDPGFSPPGCFRRGASGSRDSGPAEFPEGLFNIWDY' A
#
# COMPACT_ATOMS: atom_id res chain seq x y z
N MET A 1 19.12 11.12 4.75
CA MET A 1 17.70 11.53 4.67
C MET A 1 17.51 12.79 5.50
N CYS A 2 16.41 13.52 5.35
CA CYS A 2 16.12 14.70 6.17
C CYS A 2 15.00 14.38 7.16
N LEU A 3 15.21 14.64 8.45
CA LEU A 3 14.21 14.51 9.51
C LEU A 3 14.39 15.70 10.47
N ASN A 4 13.31 16.41 10.80
CA ASN A 4 13.34 17.58 11.70
C ASN A 4 14.43 18.60 11.32
N GLN A 5 14.48 18.97 10.03
CA GLN A 5 15.46 19.90 9.47
C GLN A 5 16.94 19.47 9.63
N LYS A 6 17.20 18.20 9.96
CA LYS A 6 18.54 17.64 10.13
C LYS A 6 18.81 16.54 9.11
N CYS A 7 20.03 16.52 8.56
CA CYS A 7 20.53 15.39 7.79
C CYS A 7 20.85 14.23 8.74
N VAL A 8 20.15 13.10 8.55
CA VAL A 8 20.26 11.91 9.38
C VAL A 8 20.45 10.66 8.52
N GLY A 9 20.93 9.58 9.15
CA GLY A 9 21.03 8.27 8.51
C GLY A 9 19.63 7.71 8.17
N ALA A 10 19.55 6.82 7.18
CA ALA A 10 18.27 6.20 6.82
C ALA A 10 17.67 5.39 7.98
N ASP A 11 18.51 4.75 8.79
CA ASP A 11 18.06 3.96 9.94
C ASP A 11 17.47 4.83 11.06
N GLU A 12 17.95 6.06 11.22
CA GLU A 12 17.37 7.03 12.15
C GLU A 12 15.94 7.40 11.73
N VAL A 13 15.71 7.61 10.42
CA VAL A 13 14.37 7.85 9.89
C VAL A 13 13.47 6.63 10.07
N ARG A 14 13.96 5.42 9.80
CA ARG A 14 13.19 4.18 9.99
C ARG A 14 12.76 4.01 11.45
N ASN A 15 13.67 4.24 12.39
CA ASN A 15 13.38 4.13 13.81
C ASN A 15 12.38 5.19 14.27
N ALA A 16 12.51 6.43 13.79
CA ALA A 16 11.59 7.51 14.10
C ALA A 16 10.17 7.29 13.54
N VAL A 17 10.05 6.67 12.36
CA VAL A 17 8.75 6.39 11.72
C VAL A 17 8.14 5.09 12.24
N ALA A 18 8.93 4.14 12.75
CA ALA A 18 8.43 2.90 13.34
C ALA A 18 7.52 3.14 14.55
N THR A 19 7.71 4.24 15.28
CA THR A 19 6.86 4.64 16.41
C THR A 19 5.60 5.41 16.00
N LEU A 20 5.45 5.79 14.73
CA LEU A 20 4.29 6.56 14.22
C LEU A 20 3.11 5.67 13.78
N ARG A 21 3.11 4.38 14.11
CA ARG A 21 2.09 3.38 13.71
C ARG A 21 0.67 3.62 14.27
N GLU A 22 0.37 4.79 14.82
CA GLU A 22 -0.81 5.00 15.67
C GLU A 22 -2.03 5.63 14.97
N THR A 23 -2.00 5.93 13.67
CA THR A 23 -3.15 6.62 13.03
C THR A 23 -3.81 5.86 11.87
N SER A 24 -3.24 4.74 11.43
CA SER A 24 -3.64 4.16 10.14
C SER A 24 -3.62 2.63 10.21
N ILE A 25 -4.69 2.07 10.79
CA ILE A 25 -4.85 0.61 10.90
C ILE A 25 -5.34 0.06 9.56
N CYS A 26 -4.42 -0.56 8.81
CA CYS A 26 -4.81 -1.25 7.59
C CYS A 26 -5.68 -2.49 7.89
N PRO A 27 -6.67 -2.79 7.03
CA PRO A 27 -7.54 -3.93 7.20
C PRO A 27 -6.74 -5.23 7.25
N SER A 28 -6.80 -5.92 8.39
CA SER A 28 -6.09 -7.18 8.65
C SER A 28 -4.58 -7.13 8.35
N GLY A 29 -3.95 -5.95 8.47
CA GLY A 29 -2.53 -5.77 8.10
C GLY A 29 -2.24 -6.10 6.64
N CYS A 30 -3.17 -5.76 5.74
CA CYS A 30 -3.11 -6.12 4.31
C CYS A 30 -3.04 -7.63 4.07
N SER A 31 -3.55 -8.44 5.01
CA SER A 31 -3.55 -9.90 4.94
C SER A 31 -2.16 -10.53 4.69
N GLY A 32 -1.07 -9.80 4.94
CA GLY A 32 0.30 -10.24 4.62
C GLY A 32 0.65 -10.23 3.11
N HIS A 33 -0.20 -9.63 2.28
CA HIS A 33 -0.08 -9.60 0.80
C HIS A 33 -0.03 -8.15 0.28
N GLY A 34 0.61 -7.26 1.02
CA GLY A 34 0.74 -5.86 0.62
C GLY A 34 1.36 -4.99 1.69
N VAL A 35 1.51 -3.71 1.35
CA VAL A 35 2.05 -2.67 2.23
C VAL A 35 0.98 -1.65 2.60
N CYS A 36 0.97 -1.27 3.87
CA CYS A 36 0.07 -0.26 4.41
C CYS A 36 0.65 1.14 4.22
N ASN A 37 -0.12 2.07 3.66
CA ASN A 37 0.27 3.46 3.58
C ASN A 37 -0.20 4.28 4.79
N SER A 38 0.16 5.56 4.84
CA SER A 38 -0.20 6.48 5.92
C SER A 38 -1.70 6.82 5.98
N GLU A 39 -2.51 6.48 4.98
CA GLU A 39 -3.96 6.68 4.98
C GLU A 39 -4.71 5.45 5.49
N GLY A 40 -4.01 4.35 5.77
CA GLY A 40 -4.62 3.10 6.22
C GLY A 40 -5.13 2.25 5.05
N HIS A 41 -4.66 2.53 3.84
CA HIS A 41 -4.97 1.76 2.65
C HIS A 41 -3.83 0.80 2.32
N CYS A 42 -4.20 -0.38 1.82
CA CYS A 42 -3.26 -1.36 1.34
C CYS A 42 -2.91 -1.12 -0.13
N HIS A 43 -1.63 -1.22 -0.45
CA HIS A 43 -1.14 -1.49 -1.78
C HIS A 43 -0.79 -2.97 -1.85
N CYS A 44 -1.60 -3.73 -2.59
CA CYS A 44 -1.50 -5.18 -2.65
C CYS A 44 -0.40 -5.64 -3.61
N ASP A 45 0.18 -6.80 -3.30
CA ASP A 45 1.14 -7.48 -4.16
C ASP A 45 0.48 -8.03 -5.44
N PRO A 46 1.26 -8.29 -6.50
CA PRO A 46 0.79 -8.95 -7.71
C PRO A 46 -0.11 -10.15 -7.44
N GLY A 47 -1.31 -10.13 -8.03
CA GLY A 47 -2.31 -11.19 -7.88
C GLY A 47 -3.22 -11.06 -6.66
N PHE A 48 -3.17 -10.00 -5.86
CA PHE A 48 -4.09 -9.71 -4.75
C PHE A 48 -4.80 -8.36 -4.92
N SER A 49 -6.08 -8.29 -4.58
CA SER A 49 -6.89 -7.09 -4.79
C SER A 49 -7.10 -6.25 -3.52
N PRO A 50 -7.11 -4.90 -3.63
CA PRO A 50 -7.61 -3.99 -2.59
C PRO A 50 -9.04 -4.34 -2.12
N PRO A 51 -9.51 -3.87 -0.94
CA PRO A 51 -8.85 -2.93 -0.03
C PRO A 51 -7.93 -3.58 1.04
N GLY A 52 -7.98 -4.91 1.19
CA GLY A 52 -7.25 -5.62 2.25
C GLY A 52 -6.42 -6.82 1.80
N CYS A 53 -6.23 -7.01 0.49
CA CYS A 53 -5.41 -8.05 -0.12
C CYS A 53 -5.76 -9.49 0.30
N PHE A 54 -7.03 -9.72 0.65
CA PHE A 54 -7.52 -11.05 1.04
C PHE A 54 -7.86 -11.94 -0.16
N ARG A 55 -8.29 -11.32 -1.27
CA ARG A 55 -8.74 -12.01 -2.47
C ARG A 55 -7.70 -11.92 -3.56
N ARG A 56 -7.62 -12.96 -4.39
CA ARG A 56 -6.85 -12.91 -5.63
C ARG A 56 -7.51 -11.97 -6.62
N GLY A 57 -6.73 -11.18 -7.35
CA GLY A 57 -7.26 -10.22 -8.32
C GLY A 57 -6.22 -9.21 -8.79
N ALA A 58 -6.70 -8.10 -9.36
CA ALA A 58 -5.83 -7.01 -9.84
C ALA A 58 -5.08 -6.37 -8.67
N SER A 59 -3.76 -6.35 -8.80
CA SER A 59 -2.79 -5.73 -7.87
C SER A 59 -2.97 -4.22 -7.78
N GLY A 60 -2.34 -3.57 -6.81
CA GLY A 60 -2.31 -2.12 -6.66
C GLY A 60 -3.05 -1.63 -5.43
N SER A 61 -3.51 -0.38 -5.45
CA SER A 61 -4.18 0.25 -4.31
C SER A 61 -5.42 1.02 -4.73
N ARG A 62 -6.25 1.39 -3.77
CA ARG A 62 -7.36 2.31 -4.02
C ARG A 62 -6.86 3.71 -4.43
N ASP A 63 -5.66 4.09 -4.00
CA ASP A 63 -5.13 5.46 -4.18
C ASP A 63 -4.43 5.66 -5.52
N SER A 64 -3.81 4.60 -6.06
CA SER A 64 -3.03 4.63 -7.29
C SER A 64 -3.67 3.83 -8.43
N GLY A 65 -4.82 3.17 -8.17
CA GLY A 65 -5.41 2.23 -9.10
C GLY A 65 -4.62 0.92 -9.19
N PRO A 66 -4.98 0.04 -10.14
CA PRO A 66 -4.29 -1.22 -10.28
C PRO A 66 -2.85 -1.03 -10.79
N ALA A 67 -1.90 -1.76 -10.21
CA ALA A 67 -0.48 -1.67 -10.59
C ALA A 67 -0.22 -2.21 -12.02
N GLU A 68 -1.10 -3.09 -12.46
CA GLU A 68 -1.06 -3.76 -13.74
C GLU A 68 -2.48 -3.70 -14.30
N PHE A 69 -2.66 -2.88 -15.34
CA PHE A 69 -3.71 -3.16 -16.30
C PHE A 69 -3.25 -4.41 -17.04
N PRO A 70 -3.98 -5.54 -17.00
CA PRO A 70 -3.79 -6.54 -18.02
C PRO A 70 -4.10 -5.82 -19.32
N GLU A 71 -3.08 -5.64 -20.17
CA GLU A 71 -3.23 -5.23 -21.56
C GLU A 71 -4.40 -6.05 -22.16
N GLY A 72 -5.60 -5.47 -22.21
CA GLY A 72 -6.82 -6.12 -22.70
C GLY A 72 -8.09 -6.11 -21.84
N LEU A 73 -8.13 -5.56 -20.62
CA LEU A 73 -9.37 -5.55 -19.80
C LEU A 73 -10.15 -4.23 -19.73
N PHE A 74 -9.86 -3.26 -20.60
CA PHE A 74 -10.61 -1.99 -20.70
C PHE A 74 -12.07 -2.13 -21.19
N ASN A 75 -12.61 -3.34 -21.42
CA ASN A 75 -13.95 -3.53 -22.00
C ASN A 75 -14.85 -4.59 -21.34
N ILE A 76 -14.67 -4.98 -20.06
CA ILE A 76 -15.54 -6.01 -19.44
C ILE A 76 -16.26 -5.55 -18.14
N TRP A 77 -16.06 -4.31 -17.69
CA TRP A 77 -16.78 -3.79 -16.50
C TRP A 77 -17.44 -2.41 -16.71
N ASP A 78 -17.82 -2.10 -17.95
CA ASP A 78 -18.71 -0.98 -18.28
C ASP A 78 -19.93 -1.54 -19.02
N TYR A 79 -20.83 -2.17 -18.26
CA TYR A 79 -22.23 -2.46 -18.59
C TYR A 79 -23.03 -2.58 -17.28
#